data_AF-A0A2M8P174-F1
#
_entry.id   AF-A0A2M8P174-F1
#
_cell.length_a   1.000
_cell.length_b   1.000
_cell.length_c   1.000
_cell.angle_alpha   90.00
_cell.angle_beta   90.00
_cell.angle_gamma   90.00
#
_symmetry.space_group_name_H-M   'P 1'
#
loop_
_entity.id
_entity.type
_entity.pdbx_description
1 polymer ?
#
loop_
_entity_poly.entity_id
_entity_poly.type
_entity_poly.pdbx_seq_one_letter_code
_entity_poly.pdbx_strand_id
1 'polypeptide(L)' 'PELNLAITVEALTVEYYGIAVRLECTELIEAINAGLAEVIKEGTYAEIYRKYFGVDPIKELQEGGEGLPSLN' A
#
# COMPACT_ATOMS: atom_id res chain seq x y z
N PRO A 1 16.99 -27.95 14.29
CA PRO A 1 15.56 -28.32 14.41
C PRO A 1 14.76 -27.40 13.47
N GLU A 2 13.85 -27.96 12.68
CA GLU A 2 12.92 -27.14 11.89
C GLU A 2 11.86 -26.57 12.82
N LEU A 3 11.70 -25.24 12.82
CA LEU A 3 10.64 -24.59 13.57
C LEU A 3 9.34 -24.64 12.74
N ASN A 4 8.35 -25.38 13.24
CA ASN A 4 6.98 -25.39 12.69
C ASN A 4 6.21 -24.16 13.19
N LEU A 5 6.49 -23.00 12.60
CA LEU A 5 5.77 -21.76 12.90
C LEU A 5 4.44 -21.72 12.14
N ALA A 6 3.37 -21.33 12.83
CA ALA A 6 2.04 -21.09 12.25
C ALA A 6 1.64 -19.63 12.49
N ILE A 7 1.10 -18.97 11.45
CA ILE A 7 0.48 -17.66 11.57
C ILE A 7 -0.95 -17.87 12.07
N THR A 8 -1.32 -17.24 13.18
CA THR A 8 -2.70 -17.24 13.68
C THR A 8 -3.53 -16.24 12.87
N VAL A 9 -4.76 -16.61 12.52
CA VAL A 9 -5.63 -15.83 11.60
C VAL A 9 -6.18 -14.52 12.18
N GLU A 10 -6.17 -14.33 13.49
CA GLU A 10 -6.62 -13.06 14.09
C GLU A 10 -5.48 -12.04 14.12
N ALA A 11 -5.58 -11.04 13.25
CA ALA A 11 -4.84 -9.81 13.40
C ALA A 11 -5.40 -9.02 14.60
N LEU A 12 -4.54 -8.59 15.51
CA LEU A 12 -4.93 -7.77 16.66
C LEU A 12 -5.42 -6.38 16.24
N THR A 13 -4.84 -5.83 15.16
CA THR A 13 -5.17 -4.54 14.57
C THR A 13 -5.08 -4.61 13.04
N VAL A 14 -5.80 -3.73 12.36
CA VAL A 14 -5.61 -3.42 10.94
C VAL A 14 -4.88 -2.09 10.86
N GLU A 15 -3.72 -2.06 10.23
CA GLU A 15 -2.87 -0.88 10.12
C GLU A 15 -2.50 -0.65 8.65
N TYR A 16 -2.54 0.62 8.24
CA TYR A 16 -2.16 1.04 6.89
C TYR A 16 -0.80 1.71 6.92
N TYR A 17 0.08 1.31 6.00
CA TYR A 17 1.39 1.93 5.85
C TYR A 17 1.31 3.18 4.98
N GLY A 18 2.03 4.22 5.39
CA GLY A 18 2.08 5.50 4.69
C GLY A 18 3.49 6.08 4.63
N ILE A 19 3.68 7.07 3.76
CA ILE A 19 4.93 7.82 3.63
C ILE A 19 4.86 9.04 4.56
N ALA A 20 5.63 9.03 5.63
CA ALA A 20 5.62 10.13 6.59
C ALA A 20 6.32 11.39 6.04
N VAL A 21 5.63 12.52 6.13
CA VAL A 21 6.12 13.85 5.73
C VAL A 21 5.71 14.90 6.76
N ARG A 22 6.34 16.07 6.74
CA ARG A 22 5.90 17.22 7.54
C ARG A 22 4.54 17.71 7.06
N LEU A 23 3.62 17.96 7.99
CA LEU A 23 2.23 18.32 7.69
C LEU A 23 2.10 19.62 6.89
N GLU A 24 3.04 20.55 7.07
CA GLU A 24 3.01 21.86 6.42
C GLU A 24 3.48 21.79 4.96
N CYS A 25 4.07 20.67 4.52
CA CYS A 25 4.55 20.48 3.16
C CYS A 25 3.43 20.02 2.21
N THR A 26 2.37 20.82 2.07
CA THR A 26 1.15 20.45 1.33
C THR A 26 1.40 20.09 -0.13
N GLU A 27 2.24 20.83 -0.85
CA GLU A 27 2.59 20.51 -2.24
C GLU A 27 3.29 19.15 -2.37
N LEU A 28 4.14 18.80 -1.41
CA LEU A 28 4.81 17.50 -1.39
C LEU A 28 3.83 16.37 -1.08
N ILE A 29 2.91 16.59 -0.13
CA ILE A 29 1.84 15.64 0.21
C ILE A 29 0.99 15.35 -1.03
N GLU A 30 0.56 16.40 -1.74
CA GLU A 30 -0.23 16.26 -2.97
C GLU A 30 0.54 15.52 -4.06
N ALA A 31 1.82 15.86 -4.29
CA ALA A 31 2.65 15.20 -5.28
C ALA A 31 2.87 13.71 -4.98
N ILE A 32 3.10 13.35 -3.70
CA ILE A 32 3.25 11.96 -3.27
C ILE A 32 1.96 11.19 -3.51
N ASN A 33 0.81 11.72 -3.09
CA ASN A 33 -0.48 11.05 -3.23
C ASN A 33 -0.85 10.89 -4.72
N ALA A 34 -0.63 11.92 -5.55
CA ALA A 34 -0.86 11.81 -6.99
C ALA A 34 0.03 10.75 -7.64
N GLY A 35 1.32 10.71 -7.29
CA GLY A 35 2.24 9.69 -7.81
C GLY A 35 1.87 8.28 -7.39
N LEU A 36 1.48 8.08 -6.13
CA LEU A 36 1.01 6.78 -5.63
C LEU A 36 -0.26 6.32 -6.34
N ALA A 37 -1.22 7.22 -6.58
CA ALA A 37 -2.44 6.92 -7.31
C ALA A 37 -2.14 6.44 -8.74
N GLU A 38 -1.23 7.10 -9.45
CA GLU A 38 -0.87 6.71 -10.81
C GLU A 38 -0.15 5.35 -10.83
N VAL A 39 0.79 5.12 -9.91
CA VAL A 39 1.50 3.83 -9.78
C VAL A 39 0.55 2.67 -9.50
N ILE A 40 -0.53 2.91 -8.75
CA ILE A 40 -1.59 1.91 -8.52
C ILE A 40 -2.40 1.69 -9.81
N LYS A 41 -2.88 2.78 -10.43
CA LYS A 41 -3.71 2.75 -11.64
C LYS A 41 -3.02 2.09 -12.83
N GLU A 42 -1.73 2.35 -13.03
CA GLU A 42 -0.93 1.75 -14.10
C GLU A 42 -0.54 0.29 -13.83
N GLY A 43 -0.83 -0.23 -12.63
CA GLY A 43 -0.50 -1.61 -12.23
C GLY A 43 0.94 -1.82 -11.77
N THR A 44 1.78 -0.78 -11.81
CA THR A 44 3.17 -0.81 -11.33
C THR A 44 3.26 -1.24 -9.86
N TYR A 45 2.31 -0.81 -9.01
CA TYR A 45 2.23 -1.27 -7.62
C TYR A 45 2.08 -2.79 -7.52
N ALA A 46 1.19 -3.38 -8.32
CA ALA A 46 0.94 -4.81 -8.33
C ALA A 46 2.16 -5.60 -8.82
N GLU A 47 2.92 -5.07 -9.78
CA GLU A 47 4.19 -5.66 -10.22
C GLU A 47 5.24 -5.69 -9.10
N ILE A 48 5.40 -4.57 -8.38
CA ILE A 48 6.31 -4.50 -7.23
C ILE A 48 5.85 -5.47 -6.14
N TYR A 49 4.56 -5.49 -5.81
CA TYR A 49 4.01 -6.36 -4.77
C TYR A 49 4.29 -7.84 -5.10
N ARG A 50 4.00 -8.28 -6.33
CA ARG A 50 4.31 -9.64 -6.79
C ARG A 50 5.80 -9.97 -6.71
N LYS A 51 6.68 -9.03 -7.05
CA LYS A 51 8.13 -9.23 -7.00
C LYS A 51 8.63 -9.58 -5.59
N TYR A 52 8.06 -8.95 -4.56
CA TYR A 52 8.54 -9.12 -3.18
C TYR A 52 7.74 -10.17 -2.38
N PHE A 53 6.47 -10.38 -2.68
CA PHE A 53 5.59 -11.27 -1.91
C PHE A 53 5.11 -12.51 -2.68
N GLY A 54 5.31 -12.56 -4.00
CA GLY A 54 4.96 -13.73 -4.83
C GLY A 54 3.46 -13.96 -5.04
N VAL A 55 2.61 -13.04 -4.59
CA VAL A 55 1.15 -13.07 -4.73
C VAL A 55 0.65 -11.70 -5.17
N ASP A 56 -0.60 -11.61 -5.64
CA ASP A 56 -1.23 -10.33 -5.94
C ASP A 56 -1.61 -9.57 -4.65
N PRO A 57 -1.57 -8.23 -4.66
CA PRO A 57 -2.08 -7.44 -3.55
C PRO A 57 -3.58 -7.69 -3.38
N ILE A 58 -4.09 -7.60 -2.14
CA ILE A 58 -5.53 -7.61 -1.88
C ILE A 58 -6.21 -6.43 -2.60
N LYS A 59 -7.50 -6.58 -2.90
CA LYS A 59 -8.25 -5.61 -3.71
C LYS A 59 -8.23 -4.21 -3.11
N GLU A 60 -8.29 -4.11 -1.79
CA GLU A 60 -8.25 -2.85 -1.04
C GLU A 60 -6.97 -2.04 -1.31
N LEU A 61 -5.82 -2.71 -1.48
CA LEU A 61 -4.56 -2.04 -1.81
C LEU A 61 -4.48 -1.60 -3.28
N GLN A 62 -5.31 -2.17 -4.15
CA GLN A 62 -5.40 -1.81 -5.57
C GLN A 62 -6.37 -0.65 -5.82
N GLU A 63 -7.26 -0.36 -4.87
CA GLU A 63 -8.21 0.74 -4.94
C GLU A 63 -7.69 2.02 -4.28
N GLY A 64 -6.57 1.93 -3.56
CA GLY A 64 -5.97 3.04 -2.81
C GLY A 64 -6.60 3.24 -1.42
N GLY A 65 -5.82 3.82 -0.52
CA GLY A 65 -6.27 4.21 0.83
C GLY A 65 -6.74 5.67 0.96
N GLU A 66 -7.10 6.06 2.17
CA GLU A 66 -7.50 7.44 2.48
C GLU A 66 -6.43 8.47 2.08
N GLY A 67 -6.85 9.58 1.46
CA GLY A 67 -5.96 10.67 1.03
C GLY A 67 -5.46 10.58 -0.41
N LEU A 68 -5.70 9.47 -1.12
CA LEU A 68 -5.44 9.35 -2.55
C LEU A 68 -6.58 9.98 -3.37
N PRO A 69 -6.29 10.62 -4.52
CA PRO A 69 -7.33 11.05 -5.45
C PRO A 69 -8.09 9.83 -5.99
N SER A 70 -9.34 10.04 -6.42
CA SER A 70 -10.15 8.98 -7.02
C SER A 70 -9.43 8.40 -8.25
N LEU A 71 -9.36 7.07 -8.32
CA LEU A 71 -8.70 6.33 -9.39
C LEU A 71 -9.59 6.14 -10.63
N ASN A 72 -10.77 6.77 -10.66
CA ASN A 72 -11.85 6.59 -11.64
C ASN A 72 -11.73 7.53 -12.84
#